data_AF-A0A0W0FTP2-F1
#
_entry.id   AF-A0A0W0FTP2-F1
#
_cell.length_a   1.000
_cell.length_b   1.000
_cell.length_c   1.000
_cell.angle_alpha   90.00
_cell.angle_beta   90.00
_cell.angle_gamma   90.00
#
_symmetry.space_group_name_H-M   'P 1'
#
loop_
_entity.id
_entity.type
_entity.pdbx_description
1 polymer ?
#
loop_
_entity_poly.entity_id
_entity_poly.type
_entity_poly.pdbx_seq_one_letter_code
_entity_poly.pdbx_strand_id
1 'polypeptide(L)'
;MLPQDGTRRIFGRSLAVKLDPSYVKAHIRLAEANNALHNHSISKRALQDALNAFPKHDLTPQQLALKKACKRVLMETEGRSLLVKAQVDGKTENTKEYPAWRRALAFREGKEAEEIDNPDSSAYQVTIAYREYSAATDSIQHLCHTPQSEMEVLAWSLGLGLSKLAEAIMLDVRIMYVWDAIFTAKPLYLLESLSNGPSSWKKLRYGDKFQALYKRQMRKEGWSSVNSALSIIVKCWIVHAIMVELPGSTGRVDYLNQAVQLAKWARSLIPPESRRRQTCRAMGHPAFQLALQRLHLNALIPLAHKESDPTRRAQLFDEILQEADEVIQVATELPRIGDEAYAVAFRDFPRDELRAGYFARASEGLIFCGSTVREQLNVMKDLEQALEDMKPIWGNGETVNGNQLRTIGLEPMRMLKGSITHDRRGGLKEDDIYRWPDPGVRSLDPGY
;
A
#
# COMPACT_ATOMS: atom_id res chain seq x y z
N MET A 1 -23.86 -3.59 14.52
CA MET A 1 -24.60 -2.70 13.61
C MET A 1 -23.64 -1.66 13.01
N LEU A 2 -23.22 -1.94 11.77
CA LEU A 2 -22.70 -1.12 10.65
C LEU A 2 -21.92 0.21 10.88
N PRO A 3 -20.70 0.34 10.30
CA PRO A 3 -19.96 1.62 10.12
C PRO A 3 -20.39 2.47 8.90
N GLN A 4 -21.49 2.12 8.22
CA GLN A 4 -21.91 2.64 6.90
C GLN A 4 -22.23 4.15 6.80
N ASP A 5 -22.14 4.88 7.90
CA ASP A 5 -22.68 6.24 8.01
C ASP A 5 -21.58 7.27 8.38
N GLY A 6 -20.33 6.84 8.56
CA GLY A 6 -19.22 7.64 9.12
C GLY A 6 -18.95 8.97 8.41
N THR A 7 -18.70 8.98 7.10
CA THR A 7 -18.23 10.18 6.39
C THR A 7 -19.31 11.21 6.09
N ARG A 8 -20.53 10.79 5.70
CA ARG A 8 -21.70 11.69 5.60
C ARG A 8 -22.06 12.30 6.95
N ARG A 9 -21.95 11.51 8.03
CA ARG A 9 -22.10 12.00 9.39
C ARG A 9 -21.06 13.06 9.72
N ILE A 10 -19.77 12.89 9.37
CA ILE A 10 -18.74 13.89 9.64
C ILE A 10 -19.07 15.22 8.95
N PHE A 11 -19.46 15.20 7.67
CA PHE A 11 -19.77 16.43 6.95
C PHE A 11 -20.98 17.16 7.55
N GLY A 12 -22.08 16.44 7.84
CA GLY A 12 -23.25 17.01 8.49
C GLY A 12 -22.98 17.51 9.92
N ARG A 13 -22.13 16.80 10.68
CA ARG A 13 -21.73 17.18 12.05
C ARG A 13 -20.76 18.35 12.07
N SER A 14 -19.83 18.40 11.12
CA SER A 14 -18.95 19.55 10.88
C SER A 14 -19.75 20.80 10.57
N LEU A 15 -20.77 20.69 9.70
CA LEU A 15 -21.65 21.80 9.39
C LEU A 15 -22.46 22.24 10.62
N ALA A 16 -23.00 21.29 11.40
CA ALA A 16 -23.72 21.60 12.63
C ALA A 16 -22.85 22.34 13.67
N VAL A 17 -21.58 21.94 13.83
CA VAL A 17 -20.62 22.64 14.71
C VAL A 17 -20.28 24.04 14.18
N LYS A 18 -20.19 24.21 12.85
CA LYS A 18 -19.97 25.54 12.23
C LYS A 18 -21.17 26.46 12.41
N LEU A 19 -22.39 25.91 12.36
CA LEU A 19 -23.63 26.67 12.53
C LEU A 19 -23.87 27.05 14.00
N ASP A 20 -23.61 26.13 14.93
CA ASP A 20 -23.68 26.38 16.37
C ASP A 20 -22.48 25.75 17.08
N PRO A 21 -21.41 26.54 17.32
CA PRO A 21 -20.23 26.08 18.04
C PRO A 21 -20.51 25.69 19.50
N SER A 22 -21.63 26.13 20.09
CA SER A 22 -22.03 25.78 21.45
C SER A 22 -22.81 24.47 21.53
N TYR A 23 -23.15 23.86 20.39
CA TYR A 23 -23.97 22.65 20.37
C TYR A 23 -23.18 21.40 20.78
N VAL A 24 -23.15 21.14 22.09
CA VAL A 24 -22.42 20.03 22.73
C VAL A 24 -22.64 18.68 22.03
N LYS A 25 -23.89 18.32 21.67
CA LYS A 25 -24.18 17.03 21.03
C LYS A 25 -23.58 16.92 19.63
N ALA A 26 -23.44 18.03 18.89
CA ALA A 26 -22.80 18.01 17.58
C ALA A 26 -21.31 17.70 17.70
N HIS A 27 -20.62 18.32 18.67
CA HIS A 27 -19.22 18.03 18.98
C HIS A 27 -19.00 16.58 19.40
N ILE A 28 -19.83 16.06 20.32
CA ILE A 28 -19.75 14.64 20.75
C ILE A 28 -19.93 13.70 19.56
N ARG A 29 -20.92 13.95 18.72
CA ARG A 29 -21.15 13.14 17.52
C ARG A 29 -19.98 13.27 16.53
N LEU A 30 -19.42 14.46 16.34
CA LEU A 30 -18.26 14.66 15.48
C LEU A 30 -17.06 13.85 16.01
N ALA A 31 -16.87 13.86 17.33
CA ALA A 31 -15.86 13.07 18.00
C ALA A 31 -16.08 11.56 17.84
N GLU A 32 -17.29 11.05 18.06
CA GLU A 32 -17.63 9.64 17.88
C GLU A 32 -17.38 9.18 16.45
N ALA A 33 -17.77 9.98 15.45
CA ALA A 33 -17.51 9.67 14.05
C ALA A 33 -16.00 9.62 13.75
N ASN A 34 -15.25 10.62 14.22
CA ASN A 34 -13.79 10.62 14.04
C ASN A 34 -13.12 9.50 14.84
N ASN A 35 -13.64 9.11 16.00
CA ASN A 35 -13.14 7.97 16.76
C ASN A 35 -13.40 6.65 16.03
N ALA A 36 -14.59 6.50 15.42
CA ALA A 36 -14.94 5.33 14.60
C ALA A 36 -14.10 5.25 13.32
N LEU A 37 -13.67 6.39 12.76
CA LEU A 37 -12.68 6.46 11.69
C LEU A 37 -11.23 6.47 12.20
N HIS A 38 -11.04 6.39 13.52
CA HIS A 38 -9.75 6.39 14.20
C HIS A 38 -8.88 7.64 13.95
N ASN A 39 -9.51 8.75 13.58
CA ASN A 39 -8.94 10.09 13.63
C ASN A 39 -8.94 10.60 15.07
N HIS A 40 -8.13 9.98 15.95
CA HIS A 40 -8.16 10.23 17.39
C HIS A 40 -7.80 11.67 17.76
N SER A 41 -6.94 12.37 17.02
CA SER A 41 -6.64 13.79 17.26
C SER A 41 -7.83 14.70 16.99
N ILE A 42 -8.54 14.50 15.87
CA ILE A 42 -9.77 15.24 15.57
C ILE A 42 -10.84 14.89 16.60
N SER A 43 -10.96 13.61 16.97
CA SER A 43 -11.88 13.16 18.01
C SER A 43 -11.58 13.82 19.36
N LYS A 44 -10.32 13.83 19.78
CA LYS A 44 -9.83 14.50 20.99
C LYS A 44 -10.20 15.98 20.99
N ARG A 45 -9.90 16.70 19.90
CA ARG A 45 -10.24 18.12 19.78
C ARG A 45 -11.75 18.34 19.91
N ALA A 46 -12.56 17.57 19.18
CA ALA A 46 -14.01 17.65 19.25
C ALA A 46 -14.58 17.29 20.64
N LEU A 47 -13.97 16.34 21.38
CA LEU A 47 -14.34 16.05 22.78
C LEU A 47 -13.96 17.19 23.72
N GLN A 48 -12.79 17.81 23.51
CA GLN A 48 -12.36 18.99 24.26
C GLN A 48 -13.35 20.15 24.04
N ASP A 49 -13.71 20.39 22.78
CA ASP A 49 -14.68 21.43 22.39
C ASP A 49 -16.06 21.13 22.98
N ALA A 50 -16.51 19.87 22.97
CA ALA A 50 -17.74 19.45 23.63
C ALA A 50 -17.70 19.76 25.14
N LEU A 51 -16.59 19.46 25.83
CA LEU A 51 -16.42 19.71 27.25
C LEU A 51 -16.42 21.21 27.59
N ASN A 52 -15.86 22.03 26.70
CA ASN A 52 -15.82 23.49 26.81
C ASN A 52 -17.19 24.13 26.55
N ALA A 53 -18.02 23.51 25.71
CA ALA A 53 -19.35 23.99 25.36
C ALA A 53 -20.44 23.71 26.43
N PHE A 54 -20.15 22.90 27.45
CA PHE A 54 -21.10 22.71 28.56
C PHE A 54 -21.29 24.00 29.39
N PRO A 55 -22.50 24.25 29.93
CA PRO A 55 -22.72 25.30 30.91
C PRO A 55 -21.75 25.19 32.09
N LYS A 56 -21.25 26.34 32.57
CA LYS A 56 -20.30 26.41 33.70
C LYS A 56 -20.98 26.15 35.05
N HIS A 57 -22.26 26.49 35.18
CA HIS A 57 -23.08 26.32 36.37
C HIS A 57 -24.41 25.62 36.01
N ASP A 58 -25.11 25.09 37.02
CA ASP A 58 -26.49 24.58 36.92
C ASP A 58 -26.71 23.48 35.87
N LEU A 59 -25.76 22.55 35.77
CA LEU A 59 -25.88 21.38 34.89
C LEU A 59 -27.05 20.49 35.33
N THR A 60 -27.94 20.17 34.39
CA THR A 60 -28.98 19.16 34.63
C THR A 60 -28.35 17.78 34.87
N PRO A 61 -29.03 16.86 35.57
CA PRO A 61 -28.52 15.49 35.78
C PRO A 61 -28.12 14.79 34.47
N GLN A 62 -28.87 15.02 33.39
CA GLN A 62 -28.56 14.49 32.06
C GLN A 62 -27.30 15.11 31.47
N GLN A 63 -27.10 16.42 31.60
CA GLN A 63 -25.89 17.10 31.14
C GLN A 63 -24.66 16.65 31.95
N LEU A 64 -24.81 16.44 33.26
CA LEU A 64 -23.74 15.94 34.11
C LEU A 64 -23.33 14.51 33.71
N ALA A 65 -24.29 13.64 33.44
CA ALA A 65 -24.03 12.28 32.94
C ALA A 65 -23.32 12.30 31.58
N LEU A 66 -23.78 13.15 30.66
CA LEU A 66 -23.17 13.31 29.33
C LEU A 66 -21.73 13.86 29.42
N LYS A 67 -21.49 14.84 30.30
CA LYS A 67 -20.15 15.39 30.56
C LYS A 67 -19.21 14.32 31.13
N LYS A 68 -19.68 13.48 32.05
CA LYS A 68 -18.91 12.33 32.57
C LYS A 68 -18.59 11.31 31.48
N ALA A 69 -19.55 10.99 30.61
CA ALA A 69 -19.33 10.10 29.47
C ALA A 69 -18.30 10.68 28.50
N CYS A 70 -18.41 11.97 28.17
CA CYS A 70 -17.47 12.68 27.29
C CYS A 70 -16.03 12.65 27.83
N LYS A 71 -15.83 12.87 29.15
CA LYS A 71 -14.52 12.75 29.80
C LYS A 71 -13.94 11.34 29.72
N ARG A 72 -14.77 10.31 29.87
CA ARG A 72 -14.35 8.91 29.77
C ARG A 72 -13.86 8.59 28.36
N VAL A 73 -14.64 8.95 27.34
CA VAL A 73 -14.27 8.75 25.94
C VAL A 73 -13.00 9.55 25.60
N LEU A 74 -12.81 10.74 26.16
CA LEU A 74 -11.59 11.52 26.01
C LEU A 74 -10.37 10.78 26.57
N MET A 75 -10.43 10.27 27.80
CA MET A 75 -9.35 9.47 28.39
C MET A 75 -9.05 8.21 27.58
N GLU A 76 -10.07 7.49 27.12
CA GLU A 76 -9.90 6.31 26.27
C GLU A 76 -9.22 6.67 24.93
N THR A 77 -9.62 7.79 24.33
CA THR A 77 -9.05 8.29 23.06
C THR A 77 -7.60 8.73 23.26
N GLU A 78 -7.29 9.42 24.36
CA GLU A 78 -5.92 9.78 24.74
C GLU A 78 -5.03 8.55 24.98
N GLY A 79 -5.56 7.55 25.68
CA GLY A 79 -4.87 6.26 25.88
C GLY A 79 -4.53 5.58 24.55
N ARG A 80 -5.47 5.55 23.60
CA ARG A 80 -5.22 5.02 22.25
C ARG A 80 -4.17 5.84 21.48
N SER A 81 -4.21 7.17 21.55
CA SER A 81 -3.18 8.02 20.93
C SER A 81 -1.80 7.79 21.54
N LEU A 82 -1.70 7.59 22.86
CA LEU A 82 -0.45 7.25 23.52
C LEU A 82 0.08 5.88 23.08
N LEU A 83 -0.80 4.89 22.91
CA LEU A 83 -0.41 3.57 22.38
C LEU A 83 0.14 3.70 20.95
N VAL A 84 -0.55 4.41 20.06
CA VAL A 84 -0.04 4.64 18.68
C VAL A 84 1.29 5.39 18.72
N LYS A 85 1.43 6.43 19.54
CA LYS A 85 2.68 7.18 19.68
C LYS A 85 3.81 6.30 20.21
N ALA A 86 3.54 5.46 21.22
CA ALA A 86 4.52 4.52 21.75
C ALA A 86 4.96 3.50 20.68
N GLN A 87 4.10 3.11 19.73
CA GLN A 87 4.49 2.26 18.60
C GLN A 87 5.39 2.99 17.62
N VAL A 88 5.04 4.23 17.25
CA VAL A 88 5.86 5.08 16.36
C VAL A 88 7.24 5.31 16.98
N ASP A 89 7.29 5.57 18.29
CA ASP A 89 8.53 5.72 19.05
C ASP A 89 9.30 4.39 19.24
N GLY A 90 8.80 3.26 18.72
CA GLY A 90 9.41 1.94 18.86
C GLY A 90 9.38 1.33 20.27
N LYS A 91 8.54 1.87 21.17
CA LYS A 91 8.40 1.45 22.58
C LYS A 91 7.38 0.34 22.79
N THR A 92 6.60 -0.02 21.77
CA THR A 92 5.60 -1.12 21.82
C THR A 92 5.49 -1.82 20.47
N GLU A 93 5.14 -3.11 20.47
CA GLU A 93 5.24 -3.99 19.27
C GLU A 93 3.92 -4.26 18.54
N ASN A 94 2.77 -3.85 19.10
CA ASN A 94 1.45 -4.26 18.59
C ASN A 94 0.96 -3.47 17.36
N THR A 95 1.71 -3.58 16.27
CA THR A 95 1.46 -2.93 14.99
C THR A 95 0.24 -3.48 14.22
N LYS A 96 -0.31 -4.63 14.65
CA LYS A 96 -1.53 -5.24 14.08
C LYS A 96 -2.80 -4.44 14.36
N GLU A 97 -2.87 -3.73 15.48
CA GLU A 97 -4.06 -2.96 15.87
C GLU A 97 -4.19 -1.61 15.12
N TYR A 98 -3.10 -1.11 14.56
CA TYR A 98 -3.07 0.22 13.95
C TYR A 98 -2.48 0.16 12.54
N PRO A 99 -3.31 0.33 11.49
CA PRO A 99 -2.86 0.36 10.10
C PRO A 99 -1.73 1.37 9.84
N ALA A 100 -0.93 1.11 8.81
CA ALA A 100 0.25 1.93 8.47
C ALA A 100 -0.06 3.43 8.37
N TRP A 101 -1.20 3.78 7.78
CA TRP A 101 -1.64 5.17 7.66
C TRP A 101 -1.90 5.86 9.00
N ARG A 102 -2.30 5.14 10.05
CA ARG A 102 -2.45 5.74 11.39
C ARG A 102 -1.12 6.06 12.02
N ARG A 103 -0.15 5.16 11.87
CA ARG A 103 1.21 5.39 12.37
C ARG A 103 1.82 6.59 11.66
N ALA A 104 1.62 6.70 10.35
CA ALA A 104 2.05 7.86 9.57
C ALA A 104 1.37 9.17 10.03
N LEU A 105 0.07 9.16 10.29
CA LEU A 105 -0.64 10.34 10.83
C LEU A 105 -0.13 10.72 12.23
N ALA A 106 0.06 9.74 13.12
CA ALA A 106 0.57 9.99 14.47
C ALA A 106 2.03 10.49 14.47
N PHE A 107 2.88 9.99 13.58
CA PHE A 107 4.24 10.49 13.38
C PHE A 107 4.25 11.98 12.98
N ARG A 108 3.25 12.41 12.21
CA ARG A 108 3.07 13.82 11.80
C ARG A 108 2.47 14.70 12.90
N GLU A 109 1.90 14.14 13.96
CA GLU A 109 1.31 14.93 15.04
C GLU A 109 2.39 15.63 15.87
N GLY A 110 2.41 16.96 15.84
CA GLY A 110 3.33 17.79 16.62
C GLY A 110 4.69 18.02 15.97
N LYS A 111 4.82 17.74 14.67
CA LYS A 111 6.00 18.10 13.87
C LYS A 111 5.77 19.39 13.09
N GLU A 112 6.85 20.06 12.71
CA GLU A 112 6.77 21.26 11.87
C GLU A 112 6.52 20.91 10.39
N ALA A 113 5.99 21.85 9.61
CA ALA A 113 5.64 21.61 8.19
C ALA A 113 6.84 21.10 7.36
N GLU A 114 8.04 21.61 7.64
CA GLU A 114 9.29 21.22 6.99
C GLU A 114 9.72 19.78 7.28
N GLU A 115 9.41 19.26 8.48
CA GLU A 115 9.64 17.85 8.83
C GLU A 115 8.56 16.92 8.28
N ILE A 116 7.35 17.47 8.12
CA ILE A 116 6.14 16.78 7.71
C ILE A 116 6.07 16.60 6.20
N ASP A 117 6.46 17.64 5.45
CA ASP A 117 6.37 17.71 3.99
C ASP A 117 7.70 17.35 3.32
N ASN A 118 8.58 16.66 4.05
CA ASN A 118 9.74 16.00 3.45
C ASN A 118 9.25 14.86 2.53
N PRO A 119 9.36 15.00 1.19
CA PRO A 119 8.91 13.99 0.25
C PRO A 119 9.64 12.65 0.43
N ASP A 120 10.87 12.68 0.97
CA ASP A 120 11.72 11.51 1.17
C ASP A 120 11.28 10.64 2.38
N SER A 121 10.23 11.04 3.10
CA SER A 121 9.70 10.32 4.26
C SER A 121 8.58 9.35 3.87
N SER A 122 8.67 8.08 4.29
CA SER A 122 7.59 7.11 4.08
C SER A 122 6.27 7.54 4.76
N ALA A 123 6.35 8.31 5.85
CA ALA A 123 5.17 8.86 6.50
C ALA A 123 4.45 9.89 5.60
N TYR A 124 5.20 10.65 4.80
CA TYR A 124 4.64 11.57 3.81
C TYR A 124 3.89 10.80 2.71
N GLN A 125 4.56 9.82 2.09
CA GLN A 125 3.96 8.96 1.04
C GLN A 125 2.69 8.26 1.53
N VAL A 126 2.76 7.57 2.66
CA VAL A 126 1.61 6.84 3.23
C VAL A 126 0.47 7.80 3.56
N THR A 127 0.76 9.00 4.06
CA THR A 127 -0.30 9.98 4.36
C THR A 127 -0.99 10.48 3.09
N ILE A 128 -0.23 10.75 2.02
CA ILE A 128 -0.82 11.16 0.73
C ILE A 128 -1.66 10.04 0.14
N ALA A 129 -1.11 8.82 0.08
CA ALA A 129 -1.82 7.66 -0.41
C ALA A 129 -3.11 7.41 0.39
N TYR A 130 -3.08 7.62 1.71
CA TYR A 130 -4.27 7.51 2.55
C TYR A 130 -5.32 8.57 2.26
N ARG A 131 -4.92 9.83 2.02
CA ARG A 131 -5.85 10.90 1.63
C ARG A 131 -6.56 10.57 0.32
N GLU A 132 -5.81 10.12 -0.68
CA GLU A 132 -6.35 9.69 -1.98
C GLU A 132 -7.25 8.46 -1.82
N TYR A 133 -6.85 7.49 -1.01
CA TYR A 133 -7.63 6.29 -0.71
C TYR A 133 -8.96 6.65 -0.04
N SER A 134 -8.94 7.46 1.02
CA SER A 134 -10.14 7.90 1.73
C SER A 134 -11.11 8.56 0.76
N ALA A 135 -10.65 9.52 -0.05
CA ALA A 135 -11.47 10.20 -1.05
C ALA A 135 -12.03 9.24 -2.11
N ALA A 136 -11.23 8.26 -2.56
CA ALA A 136 -11.69 7.23 -3.49
C ALA A 136 -12.77 6.33 -2.86
N THR A 137 -12.59 5.91 -1.61
CA THR A 137 -13.56 5.08 -0.91
C THR A 137 -14.87 5.80 -0.63
N ASP A 138 -14.82 7.10 -0.32
CA ASP A 138 -16.02 7.95 -0.21
C ASP A 138 -16.75 8.09 -1.55
N SER A 139 -16.01 8.22 -2.65
CA SER A 139 -16.59 8.25 -4.00
C SER A 139 -17.28 6.93 -4.36
N ILE A 140 -16.65 5.79 -4.05
CA ILE A 140 -17.24 4.45 -4.27
C ILE A 140 -18.50 4.29 -3.42
N GLN A 141 -18.44 4.67 -2.15
CA GLN A 141 -19.58 4.65 -1.25
C GLN A 141 -20.74 5.48 -1.84
N HIS A 142 -20.47 6.70 -2.31
CA HIS A 142 -21.49 7.54 -2.92
C HIS A 142 -22.14 6.85 -4.13
N LEU A 143 -21.32 6.31 -5.05
CA LEU A 143 -21.80 5.65 -6.26
C LEU A 143 -22.68 4.43 -5.95
N CYS A 144 -22.31 3.62 -4.95
CA CYS A 144 -23.12 2.47 -4.55
C CYS A 144 -24.50 2.84 -3.97
N HIS A 145 -24.74 4.10 -3.58
CA HIS A 145 -26.03 4.58 -3.07
C HIS A 145 -26.82 5.38 -4.11
N THR A 146 -26.26 5.59 -5.30
CA THR A 146 -26.95 6.26 -6.40
C THR A 146 -27.99 5.28 -6.99
N PRO A 147 -29.24 5.72 -7.20
CA PRO A 147 -30.26 4.88 -7.83
C PRO A 147 -29.78 4.33 -9.18
N GLN A 148 -30.11 3.07 -9.47
CA GLN A 148 -29.63 2.38 -10.68
C GLN A 148 -30.01 3.11 -11.97
N SER A 149 -31.16 3.79 -11.98
CA SER A 149 -31.62 4.65 -13.08
C SER A 149 -30.72 5.86 -13.37
N GLU A 150 -29.97 6.34 -12.37
CA GLU A 150 -29.00 7.44 -12.50
C GLU A 150 -27.58 6.91 -12.78
N MET A 151 -27.36 5.62 -12.55
CA MET A 151 -26.04 4.99 -12.60
C MET A 151 -25.55 4.76 -14.04
N GLU A 152 -26.46 4.49 -14.99
CA GLU A 152 -26.13 4.33 -16.42
C GLU A 152 -25.60 5.63 -17.04
N VAL A 153 -26.15 6.78 -16.65
CA VAL A 153 -25.67 8.12 -17.05
C VAL A 153 -24.29 8.41 -16.45
N LEU A 154 -23.96 7.77 -15.34
CA LEU A 154 -22.74 7.95 -14.57
C LEU A 154 -21.69 6.86 -14.83
N ALA A 155 -21.77 6.12 -15.95
CA ALA A 155 -20.77 5.11 -16.32
C ALA A 155 -19.31 5.64 -16.26
N TRP A 156 -19.13 6.92 -16.63
CA TRP A 156 -17.84 7.61 -16.47
C TRP A 156 -17.42 7.78 -15.01
N SER A 157 -18.36 8.15 -14.13
CA SER A 157 -18.14 8.30 -12.69
C SER A 157 -17.84 6.97 -11.99
N LEU A 158 -18.42 5.86 -12.46
CA LEU A 158 -18.08 4.51 -12.00
C LEU A 158 -16.60 4.19 -12.27
N GLY A 159 -16.15 4.44 -13.51
CA GLY A 159 -14.75 4.31 -13.90
C GLY A 159 -13.82 5.24 -13.11
N LEU A 160 -14.26 6.46 -12.80
CA LEU A 160 -13.48 7.44 -12.06
C LEU A 160 -13.25 7.02 -10.60
N GLY A 161 -14.27 6.50 -9.90
CA GLY A 161 -14.14 6.03 -8.51
C GLY A 161 -13.15 4.87 -8.38
N LEU A 162 -13.29 3.86 -9.23
CA LEU A 162 -12.35 2.74 -9.30
C LEU A 162 -10.95 3.17 -9.73
N SER A 163 -10.86 4.14 -10.65
CA SER A 163 -9.57 4.68 -11.09
C SER A 163 -8.82 5.38 -9.97
N LYS A 164 -9.51 6.22 -9.18
CA LYS A 164 -8.92 6.88 -8.00
C LYS A 164 -8.49 5.87 -6.95
N LEU A 165 -9.26 4.80 -6.75
CA LEU A 165 -8.90 3.72 -5.83
C LEU A 165 -7.64 3.00 -6.29
N ALA A 166 -7.56 2.64 -7.58
CA ALA A 166 -6.37 2.02 -8.16
C ALA A 166 -5.13 2.92 -8.02
N GLU A 167 -5.28 4.22 -8.30
CA GLU A 167 -4.19 5.21 -8.14
C GLU A 167 -3.71 5.30 -6.69
N ALA A 168 -4.62 5.31 -5.72
CA ALA A 168 -4.26 5.30 -4.30
C ALA A 168 -3.51 4.03 -3.89
N ILE A 169 -3.93 2.86 -4.39
CA ILE A 169 -3.25 1.57 -4.16
C ILE A 169 -1.85 1.55 -4.79
N MET A 170 -1.72 2.10 -6.01
CA MET A 170 -0.44 2.21 -6.71
C MET A 170 0.53 3.15 -6.00
N LEU A 171 0.04 4.21 -5.34
CA LEU A 171 0.87 5.10 -4.53
C LEU A 171 1.47 4.37 -3.33
N ASP A 172 0.67 3.62 -2.60
CA ASP A 172 1.11 2.77 -1.51
C ASP A 172 0.05 1.70 -1.24
N VAL A 173 0.42 0.43 -1.12
CA VAL A 173 -0.57 -0.63 -0.82
C VAL A 173 -0.86 -0.74 0.69
N ARG A 174 0.01 -0.20 1.55
CA ARG A 174 -0.11 -0.29 3.02
C ARG A 174 -1.26 0.55 3.58
N ILE A 175 -1.79 1.47 2.80
CA ILE A 175 -2.97 2.27 3.18
C ILE A 175 -4.26 1.45 3.14
N MET A 176 -4.22 0.25 2.57
CA MET A 176 -5.38 -0.61 2.47
C MET A 176 -5.98 -0.90 3.84
N TYR A 177 -7.25 -0.54 3.95
CA TYR A 177 -8.04 -0.78 5.14
C TYR A 177 -9.47 -1.12 4.75
N VAL A 178 -9.96 -2.25 5.25
CA VAL A 178 -11.34 -2.68 5.06
C VAL A 178 -12.20 -1.95 6.07
N TRP A 179 -12.93 -0.92 5.62
CA TRP A 179 -13.73 -0.04 6.48
C TRP A 179 -14.85 -0.78 7.21
N ASP A 180 -15.47 -1.74 6.54
CA ASP A 180 -16.56 -2.57 7.06
C ASP A 180 -16.58 -3.93 6.34
N ALA A 181 -17.25 -4.92 6.93
CA ALA A 181 -17.29 -6.30 6.41
C ALA A 181 -17.87 -6.42 4.98
N ILE A 182 -18.56 -5.39 4.49
CA ILE A 182 -19.21 -5.37 3.17
C ILE A 182 -18.40 -4.50 2.20
N PHE A 183 -17.36 -3.81 2.66
CA PHE A 183 -16.64 -2.84 1.85
C PHE A 183 -16.02 -3.48 0.61
N THR A 184 -15.47 -4.69 0.70
CA THR A 184 -14.91 -5.43 -0.44
C THR A 184 -15.94 -5.76 -1.52
N ALA A 185 -17.22 -5.91 -1.14
CA ALA A 185 -18.30 -6.13 -2.09
C ALA A 185 -18.64 -4.89 -2.92
N LYS A 186 -18.33 -3.68 -2.44
CA LYS A 186 -18.64 -2.42 -3.13
C LYS A 186 -17.77 -2.22 -4.39
N PRO A 187 -16.42 -2.28 -4.34
CA PRO A 187 -15.61 -2.29 -5.56
C PRO A 187 -15.96 -3.43 -6.51
N LEU A 188 -16.25 -4.63 -5.99
CA LEU A 188 -16.66 -5.76 -6.81
C LEU A 188 -17.95 -5.44 -7.58
N TYR A 189 -18.97 -4.89 -6.92
CA TYR A 189 -20.21 -4.48 -7.57
C TYR A 189 -19.96 -3.48 -8.71
N LEU A 190 -19.13 -2.45 -8.48
CA LEU A 190 -18.80 -1.48 -9.53
C LEU A 190 -18.03 -2.12 -10.70
N LEU A 191 -17.12 -3.05 -10.40
CA LEU A 191 -16.36 -3.82 -11.40
C LEU A 191 -17.31 -4.69 -12.26
N GLU A 192 -18.30 -5.34 -11.66
CA GLU A 192 -19.30 -6.11 -12.40
C GLU A 192 -20.17 -5.22 -13.29
N SER A 193 -20.57 -4.04 -12.81
CA SER A 193 -21.30 -3.05 -13.62
C SER A 193 -20.49 -2.61 -14.85
N LEU A 194 -19.17 -2.44 -14.72
CA LEU A 194 -18.29 -2.13 -15.86
C LEU A 194 -18.03 -3.33 -16.79
N SER A 195 -18.21 -4.56 -16.30
CA SER A 195 -17.95 -5.79 -17.09
C SER A 195 -18.91 -5.96 -18.27
N ASN A 196 -20.07 -5.30 -18.22
CA ASN A 196 -21.07 -5.32 -19.29
C ASN A 196 -20.87 -4.20 -20.33
N GLY A 197 -19.87 -3.32 -20.13
CA GLY A 197 -19.56 -2.24 -21.06
C GLY A 197 -18.75 -2.68 -22.29
N PRO A 198 -18.60 -1.78 -23.29
CA PRO A 198 -17.83 -2.03 -24.52
C PRO A 198 -16.33 -2.28 -24.28
N SER A 199 -15.80 -1.95 -23.09
CA SER A 199 -14.42 -2.23 -22.64
C SER A 199 -14.39 -3.27 -21.52
N SER A 200 -14.95 -4.46 -21.77
CA SER A 200 -15.11 -5.51 -20.76
C SER A 200 -13.76 -6.05 -20.26
N TRP A 201 -13.31 -5.54 -19.12
CA TRP A 201 -12.05 -5.93 -18.45
C TRP A 201 -11.99 -7.41 -18.03
N LYS A 202 -13.15 -8.07 -17.88
CA LYS A 202 -13.27 -9.48 -17.45
C LYS A 202 -13.14 -10.49 -18.59
N LYS A 203 -13.56 -10.12 -19.81
CA LYS A 203 -13.62 -11.04 -20.97
C LYS A 203 -12.32 -11.09 -21.77
N LEU A 204 -11.48 -10.08 -21.63
CA LEU A 204 -10.29 -9.87 -22.44
C LEU A 204 -9.06 -10.04 -21.57
N ARG A 205 -8.39 -11.19 -21.64
CA ARG A 205 -7.05 -11.35 -21.06
C ARG A 205 -6.01 -10.74 -21.99
N TYR A 206 -4.94 -10.19 -21.43
CA TYR A 206 -3.81 -9.73 -22.23
C TYR A 206 -3.21 -10.90 -23.06
N GLY A 207 -2.83 -10.62 -24.31
CA GLY A 207 -2.30 -11.60 -25.27
C GLY A 207 -2.52 -11.17 -26.72
N ASP A 208 -2.23 -12.05 -27.68
CA ASP A 208 -2.23 -11.69 -29.12
C ASP A 208 -3.59 -11.19 -29.62
N LYS A 209 -4.67 -11.85 -29.22
CA LYS A 209 -6.04 -11.44 -29.58
C LYS A 209 -6.37 -10.05 -29.03
N PHE A 210 -5.95 -9.77 -27.79
CA PHE A 210 -6.10 -8.46 -27.16
C PHE A 210 -5.35 -7.39 -27.94
N GLN A 211 -4.06 -7.63 -28.20
CA GLN A 211 -3.22 -6.67 -28.93
C GLN A 211 -3.76 -6.40 -30.34
N ALA A 212 -4.22 -7.43 -31.05
CA ALA A 212 -4.79 -7.29 -32.39
C ALA A 212 -6.07 -6.44 -32.38
N LEU A 213 -6.96 -6.68 -31.40
CA LEU A 213 -8.19 -5.90 -31.21
C LEU A 213 -7.87 -4.42 -31.00
N TYR A 214 -7.00 -4.10 -30.04
CA TYR A 214 -6.70 -2.72 -29.69
C TYR A 214 -5.82 -2.03 -30.73
N LYS A 215 -4.94 -2.74 -31.45
CA LYS A 215 -4.26 -2.18 -32.64
C LYS A 215 -5.26 -1.77 -33.72
N ARG A 216 -6.30 -2.58 -33.95
CA ARG A 216 -7.38 -2.23 -34.89
C ARG A 216 -8.15 -1.02 -34.41
N GLN A 217 -8.45 -0.93 -33.11
CA GLN A 217 -9.17 0.22 -32.54
C GLN A 217 -8.34 1.51 -32.59
N MET A 218 -7.03 1.42 -32.33
CA MET A 218 -6.10 2.56 -32.45
C MET A 218 -6.10 3.16 -33.86
N ARG A 219 -6.17 2.32 -34.90
CA ARG A 219 -6.26 2.80 -36.29
C ARG A 219 -7.58 3.52 -36.59
N LYS A 220 -8.65 3.23 -35.85
CA LYS A 220 -9.99 3.82 -36.05
C LYS A 220 -10.21 5.08 -35.23
N GLU A 221 -9.84 5.03 -33.94
CA GLU A 221 -10.20 6.05 -32.94
C GLU A 221 -9.01 6.87 -32.44
N GLY A 222 -7.80 6.49 -32.83
CA GLY A 222 -6.56 7.12 -32.39
C GLY A 222 -6.05 6.64 -31.03
N TRP A 223 -4.79 6.98 -30.73
CA TRP A 223 -4.10 6.56 -29.50
C TRP A 223 -4.76 7.10 -28.23
N SER A 224 -5.23 8.35 -28.23
CA SER A 224 -5.78 8.99 -27.03
C SER A 224 -7.03 8.27 -26.49
N SER A 225 -7.95 7.88 -27.39
CA SER A 225 -9.15 7.11 -27.05
C SER A 225 -8.77 5.75 -26.46
N VAL A 226 -7.93 5.00 -27.18
CA VAL A 226 -7.52 3.66 -26.77
C VAL A 226 -6.72 3.67 -25.48
N ASN A 227 -5.81 4.63 -25.29
CA ASN A 227 -5.04 4.77 -24.06
C ASN A 227 -5.95 5.00 -22.84
N SER A 228 -7.02 5.77 -23.00
CA SER A 228 -8.00 5.98 -21.92
C SER A 228 -8.73 4.68 -21.56
N ALA A 229 -9.19 3.92 -22.57
CA ALA A 229 -9.86 2.64 -22.35
C ALA A 229 -8.95 1.59 -21.70
N LEU A 230 -7.71 1.47 -22.20
CA LEU A 230 -6.70 0.56 -21.64
C LEU A 230 -6.33 0.94 -20.20
N SER A 231 -6.25 2.24 -19.88
CA SER A 231 -5.98 2.73 -18.52
C SER A 231 -7.06 2.29 -17.55
N ILE A 232 -8.33 2.34 -17.96
CA ILE A 232 -9.46 1.86 -17.14
C ILE A 232 -9.34 0.34 -16.92
N ILE A 233 -9.00 -0.44 -17.96
CA ILE A 233 -8.84 -1.90 -17.84
C ILE A 233 -7.74 -2.26 -16.83
N VAL A 234 -6.57 -1.63 -16.94
CA VAL A 234 -5.46 -1.82 -15.99
C VAL A 234 -5.92 -1.52 -14.56
N LYS A 235 -6.58 -0.38 -14.35
CA LYS A 235 -7.06 0.02 -13.02
C LYS A 235 -8.12 -0.94 -12.47
N CYS A 236 -8.99 -1.49 -13.33
CA CYS A 236 -9.93 -2.54 -12.94
C CYS A 236 -9.21 -3.82 -12.49
N TRP A 237 -8.18 -4.26 -13.22
CA TRP A 237 -7.37 -5.41 -12.81
C TRP A 237 -6.63 -5.18 -11.50
N ILE A 238 -6.09 -3.98 -11.26
CA ILE A 238 -5.46 -3.63 -9.98
C ILE A 238 -6.48 -3.76 -8.84
N VAL A 239 -7.64 -3.11 -8.97
CA VAL A 239 -8.66 -3.16 -7.91
C VAL A 239 -9.14 -4.60 -7.68
N HIS A 240 -9.34 -5.38 -8.74
CA HIS A 240 -9.75 -6.78 -8.61
C HIS A 240 -8.68 -7.63 -7.90
N ALA A 241 -7.43 -7.54 -8.35
CA ALA A 241 -6.30 -8.28 -7.77
C ALA A 241 -6.10 -7.94 -6.28
N ILE A 242 -6.27 -6.68 -5.91
CA ILE A 242 -5.91 -6.21 -4.58
C ILE A 242 -7.08 -6.31 -3.59
N MET A 243 -8.31 -6.01 -4.04
CA MET A 243 -9.49 -5.92 -3.18
C MET A 243 -10.36 -7.18 -3.17
N VAL A 244 -10.31 -7.99 -4.23
CA VAL A 244 -11.21 -9.16 -4.42
C VAL A 244 -10.44 -10.46 -4.25
N GLU A 245 -9.28 -10.59 -4.91
CA GLU A 245 -8.46 -11.79 -4.80
C GLU A 245 -7.84 -11.95 -3.41
N LEU A 246 -7.71 -13.20 -2.96
CA LEU A 246 -7.11 -13.52 -1.67
C LEU A 246 -5.59 -13.26 -1.66
N PRO A 247 -5.01 -12.83 -0.53
CA PRO A 247 -3.56 -12.68 -0.41
C PRO A 247 -2.79 -13.99 -0.68
N GLY A 248 -1.86 -13.93 -1.63
CA GLY A 248 -1.08 -15.09 -2.08
C GLY A 248 -1.85 -16.04 -3.00
N SER A 249 -2.97 -15.63 -3.60
CA SER A 249 -3.61 -16.38 -4.68
C SER A 249 -2.87 -16.21 -6.00
N THR A 250 -2.93 -17.23 -6.86
CA THR A 250 -2.47 -17.15 -8.26
C THR A 250 -3.26 -16.10 -9.03
N GLY A 251 -4.57 -15.95 -8.76
CA GLY A 251 -5.41 -14.94 -9.39
C GLY A 251 -4.91 -13.51 -9.19
N ARG A 252 -4.44 -13.17 -7.97
CA ARG A 252 -3.85 -11.85 -7.70
C ARG A 252 -2.62 -11.59 -8.57
N VAL A 253 -1.71 -12.57 -8.65
CA VAL A 253 -0.50 -12.51 -9.47
C VAL A 253 -0.87 -12.38 -10.95
N ASP A 254 -1.79 -13.21 -11.45
CA ASP A 254 -2.24 -13.21 -12.85
C ASP A 254 -2.79 -11.87 -13.31
N TYR A 255 -3.64 -11.21 -12.50
CA TYR A 255 -4.21 -9.92 -12.86
C TYR A 255 -3.17 -8.80 -12.89
N LEU A 256 -2.24 -8.82 -11.93
CA LEU A 256 -1.16 -7.83 -11.86
C LEU A 256 -0.13 -8.05 -12.99
N ASN A 257 0.21 -9.29 -13.31
CA ASN A 257 1.06 -9.63 -14.45
C ASN A 257 0.44 -9.13 -15.77
N GLN A 258 -0.86 -9.35 -15.97
CA GLN A 258 -1.57 -8.82 -17.15
C GLN A 258 -1.49 -7.29 -17.21
N ALA A 259 -1.64 -6.60 -16.08
CA ALA A 259 -1.49 -5.15 -16.02
C ALA A 259 -0.07 -4.69 -16.36
N VAL A 260 0.96 -5.35 -15.82
CA VAL A 260 2.38 -5.06 -16.12
C VAL A 260 2.66 -5.25 -17.60
N GLN A 261 2.26 -6.38 -18.18
CA GLN A 261 2.48 -6.68 -19.60
C GLN A 261 1.77 -5.67 -20.51
N LEU A 262 0.52 -5.32 -20.18
CA LEU A 262 -0.24 -4.31 -20.91
C LEU A 262 0.43 -2.94 -20.84
N ALA A 263 0.93 -2.52 -19.68
CA ALA A 263 1.63 -1.25 -19.52
C ALA A 263 2.98 -1.24 -20.29
N LYS A 264 3.75 -2.35 -20.27
CA LYS A 264 4.98 -2.52 -21.06
C LYS A 264 4.68 -2.38 -22.56
N TRP A 265 3.65 -3.06 -23.05
CA TRP A 265 3.22 -2.95 -24.43
C TRP A 265 2.72 -1.55 -24.79
N ALA A 266 1.87 -0.93 -23.97
CA ALA A 266 1.39 0.43 -24.18
C ALA A 266 2.54 1.44 -24.31
N ARG A 267 3.59 1.33 -23.47
CA ARG A 267 4.81 2.16 -23.59
C ARG A 267 5.56 1.91 -24.89
N SER A 268 5.62 0.67 -25.38
CA SER A 268 6.28 0.36 -26.66
C SER A 268 5.60 1.03 -27.86
N LEU A 269 4.30 1.33 -27.75
CA LEU A 269 3.53 2.01 -28.80
C LEU A 269 3.73 3.54 -28.80
N ILE A 270 4.31 4.10 -27.73
CA ILE A 270 4.54 5.54 -27.61
C ILE A 270 5.95 5.86 -28.12
N PRO A 271 6.10 6.78 -29.09
CA PRO A 271 7.41 7.22 -29.57
C PRO A 271 8.26 7.81 -28.43
N PRO A 272 9.58 7.53 -28.36
CA PRO A 272 10.45 7.97 -27.27
C PRO A 272 10.34 9.46 -26.94
N GLU A 273 10.27 10.31 -27.95
CA GLU A 273 10.15 11.78 -27.85
C GLU A 273 8.84 12.23 -27.19
N SER A 274 7.76 11.46 -27.34
CA SER A 274 6.45 11.75 -26.75
C SER A 274 6.34 11.28 -25.29
N ARG A 275 7.23 10.38 -24.84
CA ARG A 275 7.21 9.82 -23.47
C ARG A 275 7.48 10.89 -22.41
N ARG A 276 8.36 11.85 -22.71
CA ARG A 276 8.75 12.94 -21.79
C ARG A 276 7.62 13.94 -21.48
N ARG A 277 6.58 13.97 -22.32
CA ARG A 277 5.42 14.88 -22.16
C ARG A 277 4.25 14.22 -21.42
N GLN A 278 4.37 12.96 -21.02
CA GLN A 278 3.31 12.26 -20.33
C GLN A 278 3.32 12.57 -18.83
N THR A 279 2.13 12.63 -18.23
CA THR A 279 2.01 12.70 -16.78
C THR A 279 2.46 11.38 -16.16
N CYS A 280 2.93 11.44 -14.92
CA CYS A 280 3.34 10.26 -14.16
C CYS A 280 2.23 9.19 -14.00
N ARG A 281 0.97 9.59 -14.19
CA ARG A 281 -0.23 8.75 -14.11
C ARG A 281 -0.58 8.03 -15.42
N ALA A 282 0.10 8.34 -16.53
CA ALA A 282 -0.12 7.69 -17.80
C ALA A 282 0.56 6.32 -17.85
N MET A 283 -0.10 5.31 -18.45
CA MET A 283 0.46 3.94 -18.53
C MET A 283 1.82 3.87 -19.23
N GLY A 284 2.10 4.80 -20.13
CA GLY A 284 3.37 4.89 -20.85
C GLY A 284 4.51 5.53 -20.04
N HIS A 285 4.21 6.10 -18.88
CA HIS A 285 5.19 6.74 -18.03
C HIS A 285 5.93 5.68 -17.19
N PRO A 286 7.27 5.75 -17.05
CA PRO A 286 8.04 4.74 -16.30
C PRO A 286 7.59 4.58 -14.84
N ALA A 287 7.21 5.69 -14.19
CA ALA A 287 6.69 5.65 -12.81
C ALA A 287 5.41 4.81 -12.66
N PHE A 288 4.51 4.83 -13.65
CA PHE A 288 3.30 4.01 -13.63
C PHE A 288 3.64 2.52 -13.76
N GLN A 289 4.63 2.19 -14.59
CA GLN A 289 5.10 0.81 -14.74
C GLN A 289 5.75 0.30 -13.45
N LEU A 290 6.64 1.12 -12.86
CA LEU A 290 7.28 0.82 -11.60
C LEU A 290 6.25 0.52 -10.49
N ALA A 291 5.19 1.34 -10.41
CA ALA A 291 4.09 1.15 -9.48
C ALA A 291 3.41 -0.22 -9.64
N LEU A 292 3.11 -0.60 -10.88
CA LEU A 292 2.49 -1.89 -11.20
C LEU A 292 3.41 -3.06 -10.85
N GLN A 293 4.69 -2.96 -11.20
CA GLN A 293 5.67 -4.00 -10.91
C GLN A 293 5.88 -4.17 -9.40
N ARG A 294 5.88 -3.09 -8.62
CA ARG A 294 5.91 -3.17 -7.15
C ARG A 294 4.69 -3.91 -6.59
N LEU A 295 3.49 -3.65 -7.12
CA LEU A 295 2.30 -4.40 -6.72
C LEU A 295 2.41 -5.88 -7.10
N HIS A 296 2.94 -6.18 -8.28
CA HIS A 296 3.13 -7.56 -8.74
C HIS A 296 4.17 -8.31 -7.90
N LEU A 297 5.33 -7.71 -7.61
CA LEU A 297 6.32 -8.23 -6.65
C LEU A 297 5.69 -8.50 -5.28
N ASN A 298 4.88 -7.57 -4.76
CA ASN A 298 4.18 -7.75 -3.48
C ASN A 298 3.16 -8.90 -3.51
N ALA A 299 2.70 -9.33 -4.69
CA ALA A 299 1.82 -10.49 -4.85
C ALA A 299 2.60 -11.80 -5.07
N LEU A 300 3.74 -11.75 -5.78
CA LEU A 300 4.60 -12.92 -6.01
C LEU A 300 5.22 -13.43 -4.71
N ILE A 301 5.69 -12.54 -3.84
CA ILE A 301 6.34 -12.91 -2.57
C ILE A 301 5.50 -13.86 -1.70
N PRO A 302 4.24 -13.52 -1.33
CA PRO A 302 3.43 -14.42 -0.52
C PRO A 302 2.98 -15.68 -1.27
N LEU A 303 2.95 -15.66 -2.62
CA LEU A 303 2.68 -16.86 -3.41
C LEU A 303 3.87 -17.82 -3.35
N ALA A 304 5.08 -17.33 -3.59
CA ALA A 304 6.32 -18.12 -3.51
C ALA A 304 6.52 -18.73 -2.13
N HIS A 305 6.21 -17.99 -1.06
CA HIS A 305 6.31 -18.48 0.31
C HIS A 305 5.34 -19.63 0.62
N LYS A 306 4.15 -19.62 0.01
CA LYS A 306 3.13 -20.68 0.17
C LYS A 306 3.33 -21.84 -0.79
N GLU A 307 4.22 -21.72 -1.77
CA GLU A 307 4.46 -22.75 -2.77
C GLU A 307 5.18 -23.94 -2.15
N SER A 308 4.58 -25.11 -2.33
CA SER A 308 5.07 -26.38 -1.80
C SER A 308 5.96 -27.13 -2.79
N ASP A 309 5.74 -26.94 -4.10
CA ASP A 309 6.60 -27.54 -5.12
C ASP A 309 7.95 -26.79 -5.19
N PRO A 310 9.08 -27.43 -4.88
CA PRO A 310 10.39 -26.78 -4.90
C PRO A 310 10.76 -26.26 -6.30
N THR A 311 10.30 -26.90 -7.37
CA THR A 311 10.60 -26.49 -8.74
C THR A 311 9.85 -25.21 -9.09
N ARG A 312 8.53 -25.19 -8.85
CA ARG A 312 7.72 -23.98 -9.06
C ARG A 312 8.15 -22.84 -8.14
N ARG A 313 8.52 -23.14 -6.89
CA ARG A 313 9.03 -22.13 -5.95
C ARG A 313 10.32 -21.48 -6.43
N ALA A 314 11.27 -22.26 -6.97
CA ALA A 314 12.49 -21.72 -7.56
C ALA A 314 12.17 -20.79 -8.76
N GLN A 315 11.27 -21.20 -9.64
CA GLN A 315 10.82 -20.35 -10.76
C GLN A 315 10.19 -19.03 -10.27
N LEU A 316 9.36 -19.07 -9.22
CA LEU A 316 8.78 -17.86 -8.63
C LEU A 316 9.85 -16.94 -8.04
N PHE A 317 10.91 -17.49 -7.45
CA PHE A 317 12.04 -16.68 -6.98
C PHE A 317 12.82 -16.05 -8.14
N ASP A 318 13.03 -16.79 -9.24
CA ASP A 318 13.65 -16.23 -10.44
C ASP A 318 12.80 -15.09 -11.03
N GLU A 319 11.47 -15.27 -11.09
CA GLU A 319 10.52 -14.23 -11.50
C GLU A 319 10.62 -12.99 -10.59
N ILE A 320 10.70 -13.18 -9.27
CA ILE A 320 10.87 -12.08 -8.29
C ILE A 320 12.20 -11.34 -8.50
N LEU A 321 13.32 -12.06 -8.66
CA LEU A 321 14.63 -11.47 -8.84
C LEU A 321 14.70 -10.66 -10.13
N GLN A 322 14.23 -11.23 -11.25
CA GLN A 322 14.21 -10.55 -12.54
C GLN A 322 13.38 -9.25 -12.47
N GLU A 323 12.19 -9.31 -11.87
CA GLU A 323 11.34 -8.13 -11.78
C GLU A 323 11.89 -7.09 -10.79
N ALA A 324 12.54 -7.52 -9.70
CA ALA A 324 13.22 -6.63 -8.77
C ALA A 324 14.37 -5.86 -9.45
N ASP A 325 15.20 -6.54 -10.26
CA ASP A 325 16.29 -5.92 -11.01
C ASP A 325 15.77 -4.88 -12.01
N GLU A 326 14.73 -5.22 -12.77
CA GLU A 326 14.07 -4.27 -13.69
C GLU A 326 13.55 -3.04 -12.94
N VAL A 327 12.92 -3.25 -11.78
CA VAL A 327 12.37 -2.20 -10.93
C VAL A 327 13.48 -1.29 -10.40
N ILE A 328 14.59 -1.86 -9.91
CA ILE A 328 15.76 -1.11 -9.42
C ILE A 328 16.38 -0.29 -10.56
N GLN A 329 16.56 -0.88 -11.73
CA GLN A 329 17.12 -0.20 -12.89
C GLN A 329 16.25 1.00 -13.31
N VAL A 330 14.94 0.79 -13.48
CA VAL A 330 14.01 1.86 -13.88
C VAL A 330 13.96 2.97 -12.84
N ALA A 331 13.97 2.63 -11.54
CA ALA A 331 14.00 3.62 -10.47
C ALA A 331 15.28 4.48 -10.52
N THR A 332 16.43 3.87 -10.81
CA THR A 332 17.72 4.56 -10.89
C THR A 332 17.80 5.52 -12.08
N GLU A 333 17.19 5.16 -13.21
CA GLU A 333 17.22 5.95 -14.45
C GLU A 333 16.22 7.13 -14.46
N LEU A 334 15.26 7.17 -13.54
CA LEU A 334 14.22 8.19 -13.50
C LEU A 334 14.76 9.53 -12.94
N PRO A 335 14.74 10.63 -13.72
CA PRO A 335 15.21 11.93 -13.23
C PRO A 335 14.34 12.45 -12.08
N ARG A 336 14.98 13.12 -11.11
CA ARG A 336 14.30 13.84 -10.02
C ARG A 336 13.54 15.05 -10.60
N ILE A 337 12.24 14.93 -10.78
CA ILE A 337 11.36 16.02 -11.28
C ILE A 337 10.49 16.52 -10.09
N GLY A 338 9.56 17.47 -10.20
CA GLY A 338 8.89 18.12 -9.04
C GLY A 338 7.86 17.32 -8.22
N ASP A 339 7.09 18.02 -7.39
CA ASP A 339 6.29 17.56 -6.22
C ASP A 339 4.99 16.76 -6.48
N GLU A 340 4.82 16.15 -7.67
CA GLU A 340 3.61 15.36 -7.92
C GLU A 340 3.61 14.09 -7.04
N ALA A 341 2.54 13.88 -6.26
CA ALA A 341 2.36 12.75 -5.33
C ALA A 341 2.73 11.37 -5.90
N TYR A 342 2.40 11.12 -7.18
CA TYR A 342 2.83 9.92 -7.89
C TYR A 342 4.35 9.91 -7.98
N ALA A 343 4.96 10.96 -8.51
CA ALA A 343 6.40 10.99 -8.71
C ALA A 343 7.22 10.92 -7.39
N VAL A 344 6.71 11.39 -6.26
CA VAL A 344 7.33 11.15 -4.93
C VAL A 344 7.26 9.67 -4.54
N ALA A 345 6.10 9.03 -4.68
CA ALA A 345 5.92 7.61 -4.36
C ALA A 345 6.81 6.64 -5.18
N PHE A 346 7.31 7.09 -6.33
CA PHE A 346 8.11 6.30 -7.28
C PHE A 346 9.59 6.66 -7.36
N ARG A 347 9.99 7.83 -6.84
CA ARG A 347 11.41 8.24 -6.80
C ARG A 347 12.14 7.65 -5.61
N ASP A 348 11.44 7.54 -4.51
CA ASP A 348 11.94 6.87 -3.33
C ASP A 348 11.51 5.42 -3.45
N PHE A 349 12.45 4.57 -3.87
CA PHE A 349 12.48 3.21 -3.36
C PHE A 349 12.53 3.37 -1.85
N PRO A 350 11.39 3.35 -1.15
CA PRO A 350 11.31 4.16 0.03
C PRO A 350 12.28 3.53 1.03
N ARG A 351 13.01 4.35 1.76
CA ARG A 351 13.92 3.92 2.84
C ARG A 351 13.09 3.32 3.97
N ASP A 352 12.41 2.22 3.68
CA ASP A 352 11.21 1.77 4.37
C ASP A 352 11.03 0.26 4.32
N GLU A 353 9.92 -0.20 4.91
CA GLU A 353 9.56 -1.60 5.04
C GLU A 353 9.48 -2.37 3.71
N LEU A 354 9.11 -1.72 2.61
CA LEU A 354 9.06 -2.39 1.30
C LEU A 354 10.46 -2.64 0.78
N ARG A 355 11.40 -1.68 0.94
CA ARG A 355 12.81 -1.89 0.58
C ARG A 355 13.46 -2.99 1.42
N ALA A 356 13.22 -2.99 2.73
CA ALA A 356 13.66 -4.08 3.59
C ALA A 356 13.01 -5.42 3.20
N GLY A 357 11.72 -5.40 2.84
CA GLY A 357 10.99 -6.53 2.27
C GLY A 357 11.64 -7.09 1.02
N TYR A 358 11.95 -6.23 0.03
CA TYR A 358 12.57 -6.65 -1.22
C TYR A 358 13.96 -7.23 -0.99
N PHE A 359 14.82 -6.60 -0.19
CA PHE A 359 16.15 -7.16 0.07
C PHE A 359 16.10 -8.45 0.88
N ALA A 360 15.16 -8.62 1.81
CA ALA A 360 14.98 -9.89 2.51
C ALA A 360 14.57 -11.02 1.56
N ARG A 361 13.74 -10.72 0.55
CA ARG A 361 13.31 -11.71 -0.45
C ARG A 361 14.36 -11.98 -1.52
N ALA A 362 15.09 -10.96 -1.95
CA ALA A 362 16.27 -11.14 -2.77
C ALA A 362 17.31 -12.00 -2.04
N SER A 363 17.53 -11.74 -0.74
CA SER A 363 18.40 -12.51 0.13
C SER A 363 17.97 -13.99 0.21
N GLU A 364 16.68 -14.26 0.46
CA GLU A 364 16.14 -15.64 0.39
C GLU A 364 16.39 -16.27 -0.98
N GLY A 365 16.05 -15.58 -2.07
CA GLY A 365 16.21 -16.10 -3.44
C GLY A 365 17.66 -16.47 -3.74
N LEU A 366 18.61 -15.58 -3.45
CA LEU A 366 20.04 -15.82 -3.66
C LEU A 366 20.54 -17.02 -2.84
N ILE A 367 20.09 -17.14 -1.58
CA ILE A 367 20.46 -18.26 -0.71
C ILE A 367 19.83 -19.58 -1.18
N PHE A 368 18.54 -19.60 -1.54
CA PHE A 368 17.83 -20.85 -1.86
C PHE A 368 18.03 -21.33 -3.30
N CYS A 369 18.28 -20.43 -4.24
CA CYS A 369 18.60 -20.76 -5.63
C CYS A 369 20.10 -20.95 -5.86
N GLY A 370 20.92 -20.34 -5.02
CA GLY A 370 22.38 -20.38 -5.11
C GLY A 370 22.92 -19.23 -5.93
N SER A 371 23.84 -18.46 -5.35
CA SER A 371 24.57 -17.37 -6.02
C SER A 371 25.97 -17.23 -5.43
N THR A 372 26.76 -16.27 -5.90
CA THR A 372 28.07 -16.02 -5.27
C THR A 372 27.88 -15.50 -3.84
N VAL A 373 28.77 -15.92 -2.94
CA VAL A 373 28.79 -15.42 -1.55
C VAL A 373 28.91 -13.89 -1.52
N ARG A 374 29.66 -13.29 -2.45
CA ARG A 374 29.78 -11.83 -2.60
C ARG A 374 28.42 -11.15 -2.82
N GLU A 375 27.63 -11.64 -3.78
CA GLU A 375 26.30 -11.09 -4.06
C GLU A 375 25.38 -11.23 -2.84
N GLN A 376 25.42 -12.39 -2.20
CA GLN A 376 24.65 -12.66 -0.97
C GLN A 376 24.99 -11.66 0.13
N LEU A 377 26.27 -11.43 0.39
CA LEU A 377 26.73 -10.47 1.39
C LEU A 377 26.39 -9.02 1.04
N ASN A 378 26.41 -8.65 -0.24
CA ASN A 378 26.04 -7.30 -0.67
C ASN A 378 24.56 -7.04 -0.42
N VAL A 379 23.67 -7.97 -0.82
CA VAL A 379 22.23 -7.87 -0.54
C VAL A 379 21.95 -7.87 0.97
N MET A 380 22.71 -8.63 1.76
CA MET A 380 22.61 -8.60 3.22
C MET A 380 22.94 -7.21 3.79
N LYS A 381 24.00 -6.55 3.33
CA LYS A 381 24.35 -5.18 3.78
C LYS A 381 23.25 -4.18 3.43
N ASP A 382 22.69 -4.29 2.22
CA ASP A 382 21.58 -3.43 1.79
C ASP A 382 20.32 -3.68 2.62
N LEU A 383 20.04 -4.93 3.00
CA LEU A 383 18.98 -5.28 3.94
C LEU A 383 19.20 -4.69 5.34
N GLU A 384 20.43 -4.78 5.88
CA GLU A 384 20.77 -4.18 7.18
C GLU A 384 20.53 -2.67 7.16
N GLN A 385 21.01 -1.98 6.13
CA GLN A 385 20.78 -0.54 5.99
C GLN A 385 19.29 -0.21 5.84
N ALA A 386 18.54 -0.97 5.02
CA ALA A 386 17.11 -0.75 4.84
C ALA A 386 16.32 -0.96 6.15
N LEU A 387 16.71 -1.95 6.97
CA LEU A 387 16.11 -2.17 8.28
C LEU A 387 16.42 -1.03 9.26
N GLU A 388 17.66 -0.50 9.26
CA GLU A 388 18.00 0.68 10.08
C GLU A 388 17.20 1.91 9.66
N ASP A 389 17.10 2.16 8.34
CA ASP A 389 16.33 3.27 7.79
C ASP A 389 14.82 3.16 8.13
N MET A 390 14.30 1.92 8.18
CA MET A 390 12.90 1.62 8.48
C MET A 390 12.53 1.84 9.96
N LYS A 391 13.46 1.60 10.89
CA LYS A 391 13.21 1.61 12.34
C LYS A 391 12.49 2.85 12.87
N PRO A 392 12.88 4.10 12.51
CA PRO A 392 12.23 5.30 13.03
C PRO A 392 10.77 5.45 12.62
N ILE A 393 10.34 4.74 11.58
CA ILE A 393 9.00 4.85 11.00
C ILE A 393 8.11 3.65 11.41
N TRP A 394 8.70 2.46 11.50
CA TRP A 394 7.95 1.20 11.66
C TRP A 394 8.28 0.41 12.93
N GLY A 395 9.32 0.79 13.68
CA GLY A 395 9.75 0.12 14.90
C GLY A 395 10.41 -1.25 14.65
N ASN A 396 10.57 -2.04 15.73
CA ASN A 396 11.15 -3.40 15.70
C ASN A 396 10.09 -4.52 15.83
N GLY A 397 8.80 -4.25 15.65
CA GLY A 397 7.71 -5.15 16.08
C GLY A 397 7.75 -6.55 15.44
N GLU A 398 7.54 -7.58 16.26
CA GLU A 398 7.54 -9.00 15.88
C GLU A 398 6.49 -9.37 14.82
N THR A 399 5.39 -8.62 14.76
CA THR A 399 4.23 -8.95 13.91
C THR A 399 4.11 -8.11 12.64
N VAL A 400 4.93 -7.08 12.49
CA VAL A 400 5.07 -6.31 11.25
C VAL A 400 6.56 -6.26 10.92
N ASN A 401 6.98 -7.35 10.29
CA ASN A 401 8.12 -7.52 9.40
C ASN A 401 9.54 -7.21 9.91
N GLY A 402 9.79 -6.41 10.94
CA GLY A 402 11.17 -6.14 11.39
C GLY A 402 11.93 -7.40 11.83
N ASN A 403 11.36 -8.14 12.79
CA ASN A 403 11.97 -9.40 13.24
C ASN A 403 11.80 -10.52 12.22
N GLN A 404 10.65 -10.62 11.55
CA GLN A 404 10.47 -11.63 10.51
C GLN A 404 11.45 -11.44 9.35
N LEU A 405 11.71 -10.21 8.88
CA LEU A 405 12.71 -9.93 7.83
C LEU A 405 14.14 -10.14 8.35
N ARG A 406 14.42 -9.88 9.63
CA ARG A 406 15.70 -10.27 10.25
C ARG A 406 15.88 -11.80 10.27
N THR A 407 14.88 -12.54 10.71
CA THR A 407 14.93 -14.00 10.80
C THR A 407 14.97 -14.65 9.42
N ILE A 408 14.18 -14.15 8.48
CA ILE A 408 14.10 -14.71 7.13
C ILE A 408 15.31 -14.31 6.26
N GLY A 409 15.72 -13.04 6.33
CA GLY A 409 16.78 -12.51 5.46
C GLY A 409 18.16 -12.50 6.12
N LEU A 410 18.26 -11.99 7.35
CA LEU A 410 19.57 -11.74 7.98
C LEU A 410 20.15 -12.95 8.72
N GLU A 411 19.35 -13.80 9.36
CA GLU A 411 19.89 -14.95 10.11
C GLU A 411 20.63 -15.94 9.22
N PRO A 412 20.05 -16.43 8.10
CA PRO A 412 20.78 -17.29 7.16
C PRO A 412 22.04 -16.62 6.61
N MET A 413 21.98 -15.32 6.31
CA MET A 413 23.12 -14.55 5.81
C MET A 413 24.21 -14.31 6.85
N ARG A 414 23.86 -14.18 8.14
CA ARG A 414 24.82 -14.10 9.25
C ARG A 414 25.53 -15.42 9.47
N MET A 415 24.81 -16.53 9.34
CA MET A 415 25.42 -17.87 9.35
C MET A 415 26.40 -18.01 8.19
N LEU A 416 26.01 -17.57 6.98
CA LEU A 416 26.90 -17.55 5.80
C LEU A 416 28.14 -16.69 6.06
N LYS A 417 27.98 -15.47 6.56
CA LYS A 417 29.09 -14.56 6.90
C LYS A 417 30.04 -15.18 7.93
N GLY A 418 29.51 -15.92 8.92
CA GLY A 418 30.31 -16.66 9.89
C GLY A 418 31.06 -17.86 9.29
N SER A 419 30.63 -18.35 8.14
CA SER A 419 31.23 -19.49 7.42
C SER A 419 32.35 -19.07 6.46
N ILE A 420 32.56 -17.76 6.27
CA ILE A 420 33.65 -17.21 5.47
C ILE A 420 34.92 -17.17 6.32
N THR A 421 35.91 -17.97 5.97
CA THR A 421 37.22 -17.94 6.62
C THR A 421 38.20 -17.12 5.79
N HIS A 422 38.81 -16.09 6.38
CA HIS A 422 39.85 -15.30 5.71
C HIS A 422 41.19 -16.05 5.57
N ASP A 423 41.38 -17.17 6.29
CA ASP A 423 42.63 -17.93 6.21
C ASP A 423 42.41 -19.45 6.10
N ARG A 424 43.22 -20.03 5.23
CA ARG A 424 43.13 -21.38 4.63
C ARG A 424 42.83 -22.50 5.64
N ARG A 425 41.63 -23.09 5.55
CA ARG A 425 41.33 -24.55 5.43
C ARG A 425 39.80 -24.77 5.51
N GLY A 426 39.14 -24.81 4.35
CA GLY A 426 37.79 -25.38 4.22
C GLY A 426 36.57 -24.45 4.38
N GLY A 427 36.75 -23.14 4.59
CA GLY A 427 35.63 -22.18 4.60
C GLY A 427 35.30 -21.61 3.22
N LEU A 428 34.12 -20.98 3.13
CA LEU A 428 33.60 -20.36 1.91
C LEU A 428 34.39 -19.10 1.56
N LYS A 429 34.64 -18.89 0.26
CA LYS A 429 35.21 -17.67 -0.31
C LYS A 429 34.11 -16.82 -0.95
N GLU A 430 34.39 -15.53 -1.14
CA GLU A 430 33.44 -14.60 -1.76
C GLU A 430 32.97 -15.02 -3.16
N ASP A 431 33.85 -15.64 -3.96
CA ASP A 431 33.53 -16.08 -5.32
C ASP A 431 32.92 -17.49 -5.36
N ASP A 432 32.81 -18.19 -4.23
CA ASP A 432 32.15 -19.50 -4.18
C ASP A 432 30.64 -19.34 -4.39
N ILE A 433 30.02 -20.31 -5.05
CA ILE A 433 28.55 -20.38 -5.17
C ILE A 433 28.01 -21.14 -3.96
N TYR A 434 27.14 -20.50 -3.18
CA TYR A 434 26.54 -21.09 -1.99
C TYR A 434 25.03 -21.17 -2.11
N ARG A 435 24.46 -22.32 -1.72
CA ARG A 435 23.02 -22.58 -1.70
C ARG A 435 22.61 -23.24 -0.38
N TRP A 436 21.54 -22.77 0.26
CA TRP A 436 20.98 -23.36 1.48
C TRP A 436 19.73 -24.21 1.21
N PRO A 437 19.54 -25.32 1.94
CA PRO A 437 20.58 -26.02 2.70
C PRO A 437 21.64 -26.59 1.75
N ASP A 438 22.91 -26.50 2.15
CA ASP A 438 24.02 -27.06 1.37
C ASP A 438 23.99 -28.60 1.55
N PRO A 439 23.80 -29.39 0.49
CA PRO A 439 23.79 -30.86 0.59
C PRO A 439 25.13 -31.44 1.08
N GLY A 440 26.23 -30.67 1.08
CA GLY A 440 27.54 -31.05 1.58
C GLY A 440 27.84 -30.64 3.04
N VAL A 441 27.03 -29.76 3.63
CA VAL A 441 27.17 -29.32 5.03
C VAL A 441 26.06 -29.98 5.83
N ARG A 442 26.41 -30.86 6.78
CA ARG A 442 25.42 -31.48 7.69
C ARG A 442 24.59 -30.36 8.32
N SER A 443 23.29 -30.36 8.02
CA SER A 443 22.34 -29.40 8.55
C SER A 443 22.45 -29.35 10.07
N LEU A 444 22.83 -28.19 10.61
CA LEU A 444 22.49 -27.85 11.98
C LEU A 444 20.99 -27.59 11.96
N ASP A 445 20.26 -28.56 12.48
CA ASP A 445 18.81 -28.59 12.62
C ASP A 445 18.32 -27.25 13.22
N PRO A 446 17.64 -26.38 12.45
CA PRO A 446 16.95 -25.25 13.04
C PRO A 446 15.57 -25.78 13.43
N GLY A 447 15.45 -26.26 14.66
CA GLY A 447 14.15 -26.57 15.25
C GLY A 447 13.26 -25.32 15.15
N TYR A 448 12.34 -25.34 14.20
CA TYR A 448 11.23 -24.42 14.05
C TYR A 448 9.99 -24.99 14.75
#